data_AF-A0A971EG04-F1
#
_entry.id   AF-A0A971EG04-F1
#
_cell.length_a   1.000
_cell.length_b   1.000
_cell.length_c   1.000
_cell.angle_alpha   90.00
_cell.angle_beta   90.00
_cell.angle_gamma   90.00
#
_symmetry.space_group_name_H-M   'P 1'
#
loop_
_entity.id
_entity.type
_entity.pdbx_description
1 polymer ?
#
loop_
_entity_poly.entity_id
_entity_poly.type
_entity_poly.pdbx_seq_one_letter_code
_entity_poly.pdbx_strand_id
1 'polypeptide(L)'
;MISYGGAKHNPWLSAVIAIILGLAGSYIIASLAAKYPSVTIIQSSQQILGKWLGKLIGLIYITVSIMLAATFTRDFVELFLNFIFPYVPLTILVLLTLATSACIIRIGLVGIGRLAELLVPLLVGAIII
;
A
#
# COMPACT_ATOMS: atom_id res chain seq x y z
N MET A 1 15.93 9.50 -6.38
CA MET A 1 16.67 9.46 -5.09
C MET A 1 16.13 10.55 -4.19
N ILE A 2 15.08 10.26 -3.42
CA ILE A 2 14.68 11.12 -2.30
C ILE A 2 15.79 11.03 -1.25
N SER A 3 16.48 12.16 -1.05
CA SER A 3 17.51 12.33 -0.04
C SER A 3 16.87 12.16 1.33
N TYR A 4 17.11 11.01 1.98
CA TYR A 4 17.01 10.90 3.44
C TYR A 4 18.19 11.68 4.02
N GLY A 5 18.09 13.01 3.94
CA GLY A 5 19.05 13.94 4.53
C GLY A 5 19.02 13.76 6.05
N GLY A 6 19.94 12.96 6.58
CA GLY A 6 20.25 12.95 8.00
C GLY A 6 20.50 11.61 8.70
N ALA A 7 20.39 10.45 8.04
CA ALA A 7 20.64 9.15 8.71
C ALA A 7 21.99 8.54 8.29
N LYS A 8 23.08 9.28 8.43
CA LYS A 8 24.43 8.78 8.12
C LYS A 8 24.99 7.76 9.12
N HIS A 9 24.25 7.35 10.16
CA HIS A 9 24.83 6.48 11.19
C HIS A 9 24.06 5.24 11.64
N ASN A 10 22.73 5.14 11.55
CA ASN A 10 22.03 3.91 11.99
C ASN A 10 20.69 3.69 11.24
N PRO A 11 20.71 3.27 9.96
CA PRO A 11 19.49 3.02 9.20
C PRO A 11 18.60 1.92 9.83
N TRP A 12 19.21 0.98 10.56
CA TRP A 12 18.50 -0.08 11.27
C TRP A 12 17.58 0.46 12.38
N LEU A 13 17.98 1.52 13.09
CA LEU A 13 17.16 2.10 14.16
C LEU A 13 15.90 2.76 13.60
N SER A 14 16.03 3.43 12.44
CA SER A 14 14.88 4.00 11.73
C SER A 14 13.91 2.90 11.27
N ALA A 15 14.44 1.76 10.81
CA ALA A 15 13.63 0.61 10.44
C ALA A 15 12.87 0.02 11.65
N VAL A 16 13.54 -0.14 12.80
CA VAL A 16 12.91 -0.63 14.04
C VAL A 16 11.77 0.30 14.48
N ILE A 17 12.02 1.61 14.48
CA ILE A 17 10.99 2.60 14.85
C ILE A 17 9.80 2.54 13.87
N ALA A 18 10.07 2.43 12.57
CA ALA A 18 9.03 2.29 11.55
C ALA A 18 8.20 1.01 11.74
N ILE A 19 8.83 -0.12 12.09
CA ILE A 19 8.14 -1.39 12.38
C ILE A 19 7.23 -1.23 13.59
N ILE A 20 7.72 -0.66 14.70
CA ILE A 20 6.92 -0.47 15.91
C ILE A 20 5.71 0.42 15.64
N LEU A 21 5.90 1.55 14.96
CA LEU A 21 4.80 2.45 14.59
C LEU A 21 3.83 1.79 13.62
N GLY A 22 4.34 1.02 12.66
CA GLY A 22 3.53 0.26 11.71
C GLY A 22 2.65 -0.81 12.39
N LEU A 23 3.21 -1.54 13.36
CA LEU A 23 2.49 -2.53 14.16
C LEU A 23 1.44 -1.88 15.07
N ALA A 24 1.77 -0.77 15.70
CA ALA A 24 0.81 -0.03 16.52
C ALA A 24 -0.36 0.48 15.65
N GLY A 25 -0.06 1.06 14.48
CA GLY A 25 -1.07 1.53 13.54
C GLY A 25 -1.94 0.40 13.00
N SER A 26 -1.34 -0.73 12.60
CA SER A 26 -2.09 -1.88 12.09
C SER A 26 -2.99 -2.49 13.15
N TYR A 27 -2.56 -2.55 14.42
CA TYR A 27 -3.37 -3.00 15.53
C TYR A 27 -4.61 -2.12 15.76
N ILE A 28 -4.45 -0.79 15.68
CA ILE A 28 -5.57 0.15 15.80
C ILE A 28 -6.56 -0.08 14.65
N ILE A 29 -6.08 -0.22 13.41
CA ILE A 29 -6.96 -0.45 12.26
C ILE A 29 -7.66 -1.80 12.38
N ALA A 30 -6.95 -2.87 12.76
CA ALA A 30 -7.50 -4.21 12.90
C ALA A 30 -8.55 -4.28 14.02
N SER A 31 -8.29 -3.66 15.18
CA SER A 31 -9.27 -3.59 16.27
C SER A 31 -10.51 -2.79 15.88
N LEU A 32 -10.36 -1.72 15.10
CA LEU A 32 -11.48 -0.95 14.58
C LEU A 32 -12.29 -1.73 13.55
N ALA A 33 -11.63 -2.48 12.67
CA ALA A 33 -12.26 -3.36 11.70
C ALA A 33 -13.03 -4.50 12.38
N ALA A 34 -12.49 -5.09 13.44
CA ALA A 34 -13.17 -6.12 14.23
C ALA A 34 -14.40 -5.58 14.98
N LYS A 35 -14.34 -4.35 15.48
CA LYS A 35 -15.45 -3.69 16.17
C LYS A 35 -16.57 -3.26 15.23
N TYR A 36 -16.23 -2.97 13.97
CA TYR A 36 -17.15 -2.49 12.95
C TYR A 36 -17.02 -3.27 11.63
N PRO A 37 -17.40 -4.56 11.62
CA PRO A 37 -17.06 -5.50 10.54
C PRO A 37 -17.74 -5.24 9.19
N SER A 38 -18.70 -4.31 9.12
CA SER A 38 -19.52 -4.04 7.93
C SER A 38 -19.54 -2.58 7.48
N VAL A 39 -18.72 -1.71 8.08
CA VAL A 39 -18.58 -0.31 7.66
C VAL A 39 -17.16 -0.01 7.21
N THR A 40 -17.04 0.82 6.18
CA THR A 40 -15.74 1.22 5.63
C THR A 40 -14.98 2.11 6.62
N ILE A 41 -13.65 2.20 6.47
CA ILE A 41 -12.79 3.09 7.31
C ILE A 41 -13.35 4.52 7.35
N ILE A 42 -13.92 4.99 6.23
CA ILE A 42 -14.54 6.32 6.11
C ILE A 42 -15.86 6.41 6.89
N GLN A 43 -16.67 5.35 6.89
CA GLN A 43 -17.92 5.31 7.67
C GLN A 43 -17.64 5.17 9.17
N SER A 44 -16.65 4.36 9.55
CA SER A 44 -16.19 4.25 10.94
C SER A 44 -15.69 5.60 11.47
N SER A 45 -14.94 6.36 10.66
CA SER A 45 -14.46 7.69 11.06
C SER A 45 -15.60 8.71 11.20
N GLN A 46 -16.62 8.63 10.34
CA GLN A 46 -17.84 9.47 10.46
C GLN A 46 -18.68 9.13 11.70
N GLN A 47 -18.75 7.87 12.10
CA GLN A 47 -19.47 7.46 13.32
C GLN A 47 -18.75 7.90 14.60
N ILE A 48 -17.41 7.86 14.61
CA ILE A 48 -16.62 8.16 15.81
C ILE A 48 -16.40 9.67 15.99
N LEU A 49 -16.08 10.41 14.92
CA LEU A 49 -15.74 11.85 14.99
C LEU A 49 -16.85 12.78 14.51
N GLY A 50 -17.98 12.24 14.02
CA GLY A 50 -19.09 13.01 13.47
C GLY A 50 -18.95 13.36 11.98
N LYS A 51 -20.00 13.94 11.40
CA LYS A 51 -20.15 14.13 9.95
C LYS A 51 -19.10 15.06 9.32
N TRP A 52 -18.66 16.11 10.02
CA TRP A 52 -17.70 17.09 9.51
C TRP A 52 -16.26 16.55 9.52
N LEU A 53 -15.78 16.11 10.69
CA LEU A 53 -14.43 15.57 10.83
C LEU A 53 -14.25 14.24 10.09
N GLY A 54 -15.26 13.36 10.11
CA GLY A 54 -15.20 12.12 9.35
C GLY A 54 -15.15 12.32 7.84
N LYS A 55 -15.80 13.36 7.30
CA LYS A 55 -15.72 13.70 5.87
C LYS A 55 -14.34 14.23 5.49
N LEU A 56 -13.72 15.04 6.35
CA LEU A 56 -12.34 15.52 6.16
C LEU A 56 -11.35 14.34 6.17
N ILE A 57 -11.47 13.44 7.14
CA ILE A 57 -10.64 12.22 7.21
C ILE A 57 -10.86 11.34 5.98
N GLY A 58 -12.11 11.17 5.53
CA GLY A 58 -12.42 10.44 4.30
C GLY A 58 -11.76 11.05 3.06
N LEU A 59 -11.75 12.37 2.93
CA LEU A 59 -11.07 13.07 1.83
C LEU A 59 -9.56 12.86 1.86
N ILE A 60 -8.95 12.95 3.04
CA ILE A 60 -7.51 12.68 3.22
C ILE A 60 -7.22 11.22 2.84
N TYR A 61 -8.03 10.28 3.33
CA TYR A 61 -7.87 8.86 3.03
C TYR A 61 -7.92 8.56 1.53
N ILE A 62 -8.89 9.13 0.81
CA ILE A 62 -9.01 8.97 -0.65
C ILE A 62 -7.77 9.56 -1.36
N THR A 63 -7.36 10.77 -0.99
CA THR A 63 -6.21 11.45 -1.59
C THR A 63 -4.94 10.62 -1.40
N VAL A 64 -4.66 10.18 -0.18
CA VAL A 64 -3.50 9.34 0.14
C VAL A 64 -3.56 8.00 -0.60
N SER A 65 -4.74 7.39 -0.71
CA SER A 65 -4.92 6.13 -1.45
C SER A 65 -4.59 6.29 -2.94
N ILE A 66 -5.02 7.39 -3.56
CA ILE A 66 -4.71 7.70 -4.96
C ILE A 66 -3.21 7.93 -5.13
N MET A 67 -2.58 8.68 -4.23
CA MET A 67 -1.13 8.92 -4.28
C MET A 67 -0.34 7.62 -4.14
N LEU A 68 -0.72 6.75 -3.19
CA LEU A 68 -0.10 5.43 -3.03
C LEU A 68 -0.27 4.57 -4.28
N ALA A 69 -1.48 4.52 -4.86
CA ALA A 69 -1.72 3.77 -6.09
C ALA A 69 -0.87 4.27 -7.27
N ALA A 70 -0.72 5.59 -7.40
CA ALA A 70 0.14 6.19 -8.43
C ALA A 70 1.62 5.83 -8.21
N THR A 71 2.11 5.92 -6.96
CA THR A 71 3.49 5.55 -6.60
C THR A 71 3.75 4.07 -6.88
N PHE A 72 2.88 3.16 -6.44
CA PHE A 72 3.07 1.73 -6.69
C PHE A 72 3.03 1.39 -8.18
N THR A 73 2.15 2.03 -8.95
CA THR A 73 2.11 1.84 -10.41
C THR A 73 3.42 2.31 -11.04
N ARG A 74 3.95 3.44 -10.58
CA ARG A 74 5.21 3.99 -11.09
C ARG A 74 6.40 3.10 -10.76
N ASP A 75 6.52 2.67 -9.50
CA ASP A 75 7.58 1.77 -9.04
C ASP A 75 7.56 0.45 -9.83
N PHE A 76 6.37 -0.11 -10.04
CA PHE A 76 6.21 -1.34 -10.82
C PHE A 76 6.65 -1.17 -12.27
N VAL A 77 6.22 -0.08 -12.94
CA VAL A 77 6.63 0.20 -14.32
C VAL A 77 8.14 0.42 -14.42
N GLU A 78 8.74 1.12 -13.45
CA GLU A 78 10.18 1.33 -13.40
C GLU A 78 10.95 0.02 -13.22
N LEU A 79 10.45 -0.91 -12.40
CA LEU A 79 11.04 -2.26 -12.31
C LEU A 79 11.02 -2.98 -13.67
N PHE A 80 9.92 -2.91 -14.40
CA PHE A 80 9.82 -3.55 -15.72
C PHE A 80 10.77 -2.93 -16.74
N LEU A 81 10.87 -1.60 -16.78
CA LEU A 81 11.79 -0.90 -17.66
C LEU A 81 13.25 -1.22 -17.33
N ASN A 82 13.60 -1.30 -16.03
CA ASN A 82 14.99 -1.55 -15.63
C ASN A 82 15.44 -3.00 -15.83
N PHE A 83 14.54 -3.98 -15.66
CA PHE A 83 14.94 -5.39 -15.59
C PHE A 83 14.46 -6.27 -16.76
N ILE A 84 13.39 -5.88 -17.46
CA ILE A 84 12.73 -6.78 -18.43
C ILE A 84 12.66 -6.16 -19.82
N PHE A 85 12.07 -4.96 -19.93
CA PHE A 85 11.75 -4.33 -21.22
C PHE A 85 12.24 -2.88 -21.28
N PRO A 86 13.56 -2.65 -21.42
CA PRO A 86 14.14 -1.30 -21.37
C PRO A 86 13.74 -0.38 -22.53
N TYR A 87 13.25 -0.94 -23.64
CA TYR A 87 12.92 -0.19 -24.85
C TYR A 87 11.41 0.11 -25.01
N VAL A 88 10.55 -0.43 -24.14
CA VAL A 88 9.10 -0.21 -24.25
C VAL A 88 8.75 1.19 -23.71
N PRO A 89 7.93 1.99 -24.41
CA PRO A 89 7.56 3.31 -23.92
C PRO A 89 6.73 3.22 -22.64
N LEU A 90 7.03 4.12 -21.71
CA LEU A 90 6.46 4.12 -20.36
C LEU A 90 4.93 4.11 -20.34
N THR A 91 4.30 4.86 -21.24
CA THR A 91 2.83 4.96 -21.34
C THR A 91 2.18 3.59 -21.56
N ILE A 92 2.79 2.72 -22.37
CA ILE A 92 2.24 1.39 -22.67
C ILE A 92 2.28 0.52 -21.41
N LEU A 93 3.39 0.53 -20.67
CA LEU A 93 3.51 -0.24 -19.43
C LEU A 93 2.54 0.25 -18.36
N VAL A 94 2.38 1.57 -18.18
CA VAL A 94 1.38 2.13 -17.25
C VAL A 94 -0.02 1.65 -17.61
N LEU A 95 -0.41 1.72 -18.89
CA LEU A 95 -1.72 1.27 -19.33
C LEU A 95 -1.93 -0.23 -19.10
N LEU A 96 -0.91 -1.05 -19.36
CA LEU A 96 -0.97 -2.49 -19.10
C LEU A 96 -1.11 -2.80 -17.62
N THR A 97 -0.34 -2.16 -16.75
CA THR A 97 -0.43 -2.35 -15.28
C THR A 97 -1.79 -1.88 -14.73
N LEU A 98 -2.34 -0.79 -15.26
CA LEU A 98 -3.68 -0.34 -14.88
C LEU A 98 -4.78 -1.28 -15.41
N ALA A 99 -4.64 -1.81 -16.62
CA ALA A 99 -5.60 -2.75 -17.18
C ALA A 99 -5.61 -4.09 -16.42
N THR A 100 -4.43 -4.61 -16.06
CA THR A 100 -4.33 -5.85 -15.28
C THR A 100 -4.87 -5.67 -13.86
N SER A 101 -4.53 -4.57 -13.19
CA SER A 101 -5.11 -4.28 -11.87
C SER A 101 -6.63 -4.13 -11.91
N ALA A 102 -7.19 -3.47 -12.93
CA ALA A 102 -8.64 -3.38 -13.13
C ALA A 102 -9.30 -4.76 -13.34
N CYS A 103 -8.62 -5.68 -14.04
CA CYS A 103 -9.09 -7.06 -14.22
C CYS A 103 -9.08 -7.84 -12.89
N ILE A 104 -8.00 -7.71 -12.12
CA ILE A 104 -7.83 -8.40 -10.83
C ILE A 104 -8.91 -7.94 -9.82
N ILE A 105 -9.25 -6.65 -9.80
CA ILE A 105 -10.31 -6.12 -8.93
C ILE A 105 -11.65 -6.84 -9.18
N ARG A 106 -11.94 -7.25 -10.43
CA ARG A 106 -13.18 -7.97 -10.76
C ARG A 106 -13.21 -9.41 -10.23
N ILE A 107 -12.04 -10.03 -10.02
CA ILE A 107 -11.91 -11.40 -9.50
C ILE A 107 -12.13 -11.42 -7.98
N GLY A 108 -11.97 -10.27 -7.32
CA GLY A 108 -12.29 -10.06 -5.90
C GLY A 108 -11.09 -10.19 -4.96
N LEU A 109 -11.28 -9.73 -3.71
CA LEU A 109 -10.21 -9.61 -2.72
C LEU A 109 -9.66 -10.95 -2.23
N VAL A 110 -10.46 -12.01 -2.25
CA VAL A 110 -10.07 -13.33 -1.73
C VAL A 110 -8.90 -13.92 -2.52
N GLY A 111 -8.89 -13.71 -3.85
CA GLY A 111 -7.77 -14.15 -4.70
C GLY A 111 -6.48 -13.43 -4.35
N ILE A 112 -6.54 -12.11 -4.16
CA ILE A 112 -5.38 -11.29 -3.77
C ILE A 112 -4.87 -11.71 -2.39
N GLY A 113 -5.76 -11.95 -1.43
CA GLY A 113 -5.39 -12.39 -0.08
C GLY A 113 -4.63 -13.72 -0.08
N ARG A 114 -5.13 -14.72 -0.82
CA ARG A 114 -4.47 -16.03 -0.95
C ARG A 114 -3.10 -15.92 -1.64
N LEU A 115 -2.99 -15.07 -2.67
CA LEU A 115 -1.71 -14.81 -3.32
C LEU A 115 -0.72 -14.12 -2.36
N ALA A 116 -1.19 -13.18 -1.54
CA ALA A 116 -0.36 -12.53 -0.53
C ALA A 116 0.13 -13.53 0.53
N GLU A 117 -0.71 -14.44 1.02
CA GLU A 117 -0.31 -15.49 1.96
C GLU A 117 0.79 -16.40 1.40
N LEU A 118 0.81 -16.64 0.08
CA LEU A 118 1.85 -17.44 -0.57
C LEU A 118 3.10 -16.61 -0.91
N LEU A 119 2.95 -15.36 -1.34
CA LEU A 119 4.06 -14.49 -1.72
C LEU A 119 4.86 -13.98 -0.53
N VAL A 120 4.21 -13.67 0.60
CA VAL A 120 4.90 -13.16 1.80
C VAL A 120 6.02 -14.10 2.28
N PRO A 121 5.79 -15.40 2.54
CA PRO A 121 6.86 -16.29 2.98
C PRO A 121 7.93 -16.50 1.92
N LEU A 122 7.55 -16.52 0.63
CA LEU A 122 8.50 -16.63 -0.49
C LEU A 122 9.46 -15.42 -0.52
N LEU A 123 8.93 -14.20 -0.41
CA LEU A 123 9.73 -12.98 -0.41
C LEU A 123 10.62 -12.88 0.84
N VAL A 124 10.09 -13.23 2.02
CA VAL A 124 10.88 -13.27 3.25
C VAL A 124 12.02 -14.28 3.13
N GLY A 125 11.74 -15.47 2.59
CA GLY A 125 12.77 -16.48 2.33
C GLY A 125 13.85 -15.98 1.35
N ALA A 126 13.45 -15.34 0.25
CA ALA A 126 14.37 -14.78 -0.74
C ALA A 126 15.26 -13.65 -0.21
N ILE A 127 14.83 -12.92 0.83
CA ILE A 127 15.63 -11.86 1.47
C ILE A 127 16.63 -12.44 2.48
N ILE A 128 16.31 -13.59 3.10
CA ILE A 128 17.16 -14.23 4.11
C ILE A 128 18.31 -15.03 3.48
N ILE A 129 18.12 -15.53 2.26
CA ILE A 129 19.13 -16.27 1.47
C ILE A 129 20.08 -15.29 0.78
#